data_AF-A0A8B7UQT8-F1
#
_entry.id   AF-A0A8B7UQT8-F1
#
_cell.length_a   1.000
_cell.length_b   1.000
_cell.length_c   1.000
_cell.angle_alpha   90.00
_cell.angle_beta   90.00
_cell.angle_gamma   90.00
#
_symmetry.space_group_name_H-M   'P 1'
#
loop_
_entity.id
_entity.type
_entity.pdbx_description
1 polymer ?
#
loop_
_entity_poly.entity_id
_entity_poly.type
_entity_poly.pdbx_seq_one_letter_code
_entity_poly.pdbx_strand_id
1 'polypeptide(L)'
;MDRVDEMSQDIVKYNTYMRNTSKQQQQKHQYQQRRQQENMQRQSRGEPPLPEEDLSKLFKPPQAPARMDSLLIAGQINTYCQNIKEFTAQNLGKLFMAQALQEYNN
;
A
#
# COMPACT_ATOMS: atom_id res chain seq x y z
N MET A 1 -5.26 -5.93 -18.81
CA MET A 1 -6.00 -4.94 -17.99
C MET A 1 -6.25 -5.52 -16.60
N ASP A 2 -6.68 -6.77 -16.49
CA ASP A 2 -6.97 -7.45 -15.21
C ASP A 2 -5.87 -7.36 -14.14
N ARG A 3 -4.58 -7.51 -14.51
CA ARG A 3 -3.46 -7.35 -13.56
C ARG A 3 -3.31 -5.93 -13.01
N VAL A 4 -3.68 -4.92 -13.80
CA VAL A 4 -3.68 -3.52 -13.35
C VAL A 4 -4.84 -3.28 -12.39
N ASP A 5 -6.00 -3.88 -12.65
CA ASP A 5 -7.16 -3.77 -11.76
C ASP A 5 -6.93 -4.48 -10.43
N GLU A 6 -6.34 -5.69 -10.44
CA GLU A 6 -5.91 -6.41 -9.24
C GLU A 6 -4.91 -5.57 -8.41
N MET A 7 -3.91 -4.98 -9.08
CA MET A 7 -2.93 -4.10 -8.42
C MET A 7 -3.61 -2.88 -7.78
N SER A 8 -4.59 -2.28 -8.46
CA SER A 8 -5.36 -1.15 -7.94
C SER A 8 -6.13 -1.53 -6.68
N GLN A 9 -6.78 -2.70 -6.66
CA GLN A 9 -7.48 -3.20 -5.48
C GLN A 9 -6.53 -3.41 -4.29
N ASP A 10 -5.35 -3.96 -4.53
CA ASP A 10 -4.34 -4.15 -3.47
C ASP A 10 -3.80 -2.83 -2.93
N ILE A 11 -3.59 -1.83 -3.79
CA ILE A 11 -3.22 -0.48 -3.37
C ILE A 11 -4.30 0.12 -2.46
N VAL A 12 -5.58 -0.05 -2.79
CA VAL A 12 -6.70 0.43 -1.95
C VAL A 12 -6.71 -0.26 -0.59
N LYS A 13 -6.50 -1.58 -0.54
CA LYS A 13 -6.39 -2.33 0.73
C LYS A 13 -5.23 -1.80 1.58
N TYR A 14 -4.07 -1.59 0.98
CA TYR A 14 -2.89 -1.06 1.67
C TYR A 14 -3.12 0.36 2.21
N ASN A 15 -3.70 1.24 1.40
CA ASN A 15 -4.03 2.60 1.81
C ASN A 15 -5.03 2.63 2.97
N THR A 16 -6.00 1.72 2.95
CA THR A 16 -6.97 1.56 4.05
C THR A 16 -6.28 1.08 5.33
N TYR A 17 -5.40 0.08 5.23
CA TYR A 17 -4.59 -0.39 6.34
C TYR A 17 -3.74 0.75 6.96
N MET A 18 -3.08 1.55 6.13
CA MET A 18 -2.28 2.69 6.59
C MET A 18 -3.13 3.74 7.33
N ARG A 19 -4.30 4.08 6.79
CA ARG A 19 -5.25 5.00 7.45
C ARG A 19 -5.72 4.46 8.80
N ASN A 20 -6.08 3.19 8.87
CA ASN A 20 -6.56 2.55 10.10
C ASN A 20 -5.46 2.51 11.18
N THR A 21 -4.22 2.18 10.76
CA THR A 21 -3.06 2.15 11.65
C THR A 21 -2.77 3.53 12.23
N SER A 22 -2.75 4.57 11.38
CA SER A 22 -2.54 5.96 11.81
C SER A 22 -3.65 6.43 12.77
N LYS A 23 -4.91 6.14 12.44
CA LYS A 23 -6.05 6.48 13.31
C LYS A 23 -5.96 5.80 14.66
N GLN A 24 -5.61 4.51 14.70
CA GLN A 24 -5.46 3.80 15.96
C GLN A 24 -4.30 4.35 16.79
N GLN A 25 -3.17 4.70 16.15
CA GLN A 25 -2.03 5.30 16.84
C GLN A 25 -2.40 6.64 17.47
N GLN A 26 -3.17 7.48 16.77
CA GLN A 26 -3.70 8.73 17.32
C GLN A 26 -4.65 8.49 18.49
N GLN A 27 -5.56 7.52 18.39
CA GLN A 27 -6.48 7.17 19.48
C GLN A 27 -5.74 6.68 20.72
N LYS A 28 -4.74 5.81 20.54
CA LYS A 28 -3.88 5.32 21.62
C LYS A 28 -3.16 6.48 22.31
N HIS A 29 -2.62 7.41 21.53
CA HIS A 29 -1.92 8.59 22.08
C HIS A 29 -2.86 9.50 22.87
N GLN A 30 -4.05 9.79 22.34
CA GLN A 30 -5.06 10.59 23.06
C GLN A 30 -5.53 9.88 24.33
N TYR A 31 -5.72 8.57 24.29
CA TYR A 31 -6.10 7.77 25.45
C TYR A 31 -5.06 7.88 26.56
N GLN A 32 -3.78 7.69 26.22
CA GLN A 32 -2.67 7.82 27.17
C GLN A 32 -2.59 9.22 27.78
N GLN A 33 -2.73 10.28 26.97
CA GLN A 33 -2.73 11.65 27.48
C GLN A 33 -3.88 11.90 28.47
N ARG A 34 -5.11 11.47 28.15
CA ARG A 34 -6.26 11.64 29.06
C ARG A 34 -6.04 10.92 30.39
N ARG A 35 -5.53 9.69 30.35
CA ARG A 35 -5.22 8.90 31.55
C ARG A 35 -4.16 9.58 32.41
N GLN A 36 -3.11 10.14 31.80
CA GLN A 36 -2.08 10.89 32.52
C GLN A 36 -2.66 12.15 33.20
N GLN A 37 -3.52 12.90 32.49
CA GLN A 37 -4.18 14.08 33.04
C GLN A 37 -5.11 13.73 34.21
N GLU A 38 -5.90 12.65 34.09
CA GLU A 38 -6.78 12.21 35.16
C GLU A 38 -5.99 11.72 36.39
N ASN A 39 -4.91 10.95 36.17
CA ASN A 39 -4.04 10.51 37.26
C ASN A 39 -3.39 11.69 38.00
N MET A 40 -2.99 12.75 37.28
CA MET A 40 -2.47 13.98 37.89
C MET A 40 -3.53 14.69 38.75
N GLN A 41 -4.79 14.72 38.30
CA GLN A 41 -5.90 15.27 39.10
C GLN A 41 -6.21 14.42 40.33
N ARG A 42 -6.26 13.10 40.20
CA ARG A 42 -6.47 12.18 41.34
C ARG A 42 -5.37 12.31 42.39
N GLN A 43 -4.11 12.41 41.95
CA GLN A 43 -2.97 12.61 42.84
C GLN A 43 -3.09 13.92 43.65
N SER A 44 -3.58 15.00 43.03
CA SER A 44 -3.84 16.27 43.75
C SER A 44 -4.92 16.17 44.82
N ARG A 45 -5.84 15.20 44.71
CA ARG A 45 -6.91 14.90 45.67
C ARG A 45 -6.54 13.83 46.70
N GLY A 46 -5.33 13.26 46.60
CA GLY A 46 -4.90 12.13 47.44
C GLY A 46 -5.55 10.79 47.07
N GLU A 47 -6.16 10.69 45.88
CA GLU A 47 -6.75 9.44 45.38
C GLU A 47 -5.69 8.59 44.65
N PRO A 48 -5.80 7.25 44.68
CA PRO A 48 -4.93 6.38 43.91
C PRO A 48 -5.12 6.57 42.40
N PRO A 49 -4.06 6.34 41.58
CA PRO A 49 -4.15 6.40 40.14
C PRO A 49 -5.09 5.32 39.58
N LEU A 50 -5.58 5.55 38.36
CA LEU A 50 -6.41 4.57 37.66
C LEU A 50 -5.65 3.23 37.46
N PRO A 51 -6.36 2.08 37.50
CA PRO A 51 -5.75 0.76 37.34
C PRO A 51 -4.96 0.62 36.04
N GLU A 52 -3.83 -0.09 36.06
CA GLU A 52 -3.10 -0.39 34.84
C GLU A 52 -3.94 -1.24 33.88
N GLU A 53 -4.07 -0.75 32.66
CA GLU A 53 -4.75 -1.46 31.58
C GLU A 53 -3.73 -1.89 30.54
N ASP A 54 -3.88 -3.11 30.05
CA ASP A 54 -3.08 -3.61 28.95
C ASP A 54 -3.49 -2.92 27.64
N LEU A 55 -2.71 -1.92 27.26
CA LEU A 55 -2.88 -1.16 26.02
C LEU A 55 -2.90 -2.05 24.77
N SER A 56 -2.25 -3.22 24.80
CA SER A 56 -2.25 -4.15 23.67
C SER A 56 -3.60 -4.85 23.49
N LYS A 57 -4.36 -5.03 24.59
CA LYS A 57 -5.72 -5.58 24.55
C LYS A 57 -6.74 -4.55 24.07
N LEU A 58 -6.56 -3.27 24.43
CA LEU A 58 -7.43 -2.16 24.02
C LEU A 58 -7.18 -1.74 22.55
N PHE A 59 -5.91 -1.64 22.15
CA PHE A 59 -5.51 -1.15 20.82
C PHE A 59 -4.78 -2.25 20.05
N LYS A 60 -5.53 -3.22 19.56
CA LYS A 60 -4.99 -4.33 18.75
C LYS A 60 -4.51 -3.82 17.39
N PRO A 61 -3.22 -3.97 17.05
CA PRO A 61 -2.71 -3.54 15.75
C PRO A 61 -3.53 -4.15 14.60
N PRO A 62 -3.93 -3.37 13.59
CA PRO A 62 -4.55 -3.91 12.39
C PRO A 62 -3.60 -4.92 11.73
N GLN A 63 -4.14 -5.98 11.13
CA GLN A 63 -3.34 -6.92 10.36
C GLN A 63 -2.89 -6.27 9.05
N ALA A 64 -1.59 -6.33 8.77
CA ALA A 64 -1.05 -5.86 7.50
C ALA A 64 -1.54 -6.75 6.34
N PRO A 65 -1.91 -6.16 5.18
CA PRO A 65 -2.23 -6.95 4.00
C PRO A 65 -0.99 -7.70 3.50
N ALA A 66 -1.21 -8.90 2.95
CA ALA A 66 -0.14 -9.67 2.31
C ALA A 66 0.44 -8.89 1.12
N ARG A 67 1.77 -8.91 0.95
CA ARG A 67 2.46 -8.16 -0.12
C ARG A 67 3.02 -9.03 -1.24
N MET A 68 2.98 -10.36 -1.08
CA MET A 68 3.54 -11.29 -2.07
C MET A 68 2.81 -11.18 -3.41
N ASP A 69 1.47 -11.20 -3.37
CA ASP A 69 0.66 -11.13 -4.58
C ASP A 69 0.87 -9.82 -5.34
N SER A 70 0.92 -8.68 -4.62
CA SER A 70 1.20 -7.39 -5.23
C SER A 70 2.58 -7.33 -5.90
N LEU A 71 3.61 -7.99 -5.33
CA LEU A 71 4.94 -8.09 -5.95
C LEU A 71 4.91 -8.95 -7.22
N LEU A 72 4.20 -10.08 -7.19
CA LEU A 72 4.04 -10.96 -8.34
C LEU A 72 3.30 -10.26 -9.48
N ILE A 73 2.22 -9.55 -9.18
CA ILE A 73 1.44 -8.77 -10.16
C ILE A 73 2.32 -7.68 -10.78
N ALA A 74 3.12 -6.96 -9.98
CA ALA A 74 4.05 -5.96 -10.51
C ALA A 74 5.10 -6.58 -11.46
N GLY A 75 5.62 -7.76 -11.11
CA GLY A 75 6.52 -8.52 -11.97
C GLY A 75 5.87 -8.90 -13.30
N GLN A 76 4.64 -9.42 -13.27
CA GLN A 76 3.88 -9.76 -14.47
C GLN A 76 3.64 -8.54 -15.36
N ILE A 77 3.23 -7.40 -14.79
CA ILE A 77 3.05 -6.14 -15.53
C ILE A 77 4.36 -5.72 -16.21
N ASN A 78 5.50 -5.80 -15.51
CA ASN A 78 6.80 -5.49 -16.11
C ASN A 78 7.12 -6.40 -17.29
N THR A 79 6.92 -7.72 -17.15
CA THR A 79 7.11 -8.66 -18.26
C THR A 79 6.22 -8.33 -19.46
N TYR A 80 4.93 -8.00 -19.24
CA TYR A 80 4.05 -7.54 -20.31
C TYR A 80 4.58 -6.28 -21.00
N CYS A 81 5.06 -5.30 -20.24
CA CYS A 81 5.67 -4.10 -20.80
C CYS A 81 6.93 -4.40 -21.63
N GLN A 82 7.78 -5.35 -21.21
CA GLN A 82 8.94 -5.77 -22.01
C GLN A 82 8.50 -6.39 -23.34
N ASN A 83 7.56 -7.34 -23.30
CA ASN A 83 7.05 -8.01 -24.50
C ASN A 83 6.43 -7.02 -25.49
N ILE A 84 5.67 -6.03 -25.01
CA ILE A 84 5.09 -4.98 -25.86
C ILE A 84 6.20 -4.15 -26.53
N LYS A 85 7.25 -3.77 -25.79
CA LYS A 85 8.38 -3.01 -26.36
C LYS A 85 9.10 -3.80 -27.44
N GLU A 86 9.40 -5.07 -27.18
CA GLU A 86 10.05 -5.96 -28.16
C GLU A 86 9.20 -6.11 -29.41
N PHE A 87 7.90 -6.36 -29.25
CA PHE A 87 6.97 -6.50 -30.37
C PHE A 87 6.88 -5.22 -31.21
N THR A 88 6.78 -4.05 -30.56
CA THR A 88 6.75 -2.76 -31.25
C THR A 88 8.05 -2.49 -32.01
N ALA A 89 9.22 -2.78 -31.41
CA ALA A 89 10.51 -2.62 -32.07
C ALA A 89 10.63 -3.52 -33.31
N GLN A 90 10.20 -4.78 -33.20
CA GLN A 90 10.18 -5.72 -34.33
C GLN A 90 9.25 -5.24 -35.45
N ASN A 91 8.05 -4.75 -35.13
CA ASN A 91 7.10 -4.27 -36.13
C ASN A 91 7.62 -3.02 -36.84
N LEU A 92 8.28 -2.12 -36.11
CA LEU A 92 8.90 -0.95 -36.70
C LEU A 92 9.99 -1.36 -37.71
N GLY A 93 10.85 -2.32 -37.35
CA GLY A 93 11.84 -2.87 -38.27
C GLY A 93 11.22 -3.47 -39.52
N LYS A 94 10.13 -4.24 -39.39
CA LYS A 94 9.38 -4.81 -40.52
C LYS A 94 8.80 -3.74 -41.44
N LEU A 95 8.25 -2.66 -40.88
CA LEU A 95 7.71 -1.53 -41.65
C LEU A 95 8.79 -0.86 -42.48
N PHE A 96 9.95 -0.56 -41.87
CA PHE A 96 11.07 0.04 -42.61
C PHE A 96 11.62 -0.88 -43.70
N MET A 97 11.73 -2.19 -43.44
CA MET A 97 12.15 -3.16 -44.47
C MET A 97 11.15 -3.21 -45.63
N ALA A 98 9.84 -3.22 -45.35
CA ALA A 98 8.81 -3.21 -46.38
C ALA A 98 8.84 -1.92 -47.21
N GLN A 99 9.02 -0.76 -46.55
CA GLN A 99 9.13 0.52 -47.22
C GLN A 99 10.36 0.58 -48.14
N ALA A 100 11.54 0.16 -47.65
CA ALA A 100 12.76 0.16 -48.46
C ALA A 100 12.65 -0.76 -49.70
N LEU A 101 12.01 -1.92 -49.56
CA LEU A 101 11.74 -2.80 -50.69
C LEU A 101 10.77 -2.18 -51.71
N GLN A 102 9.75 -1.46 -51.23
CA GLN A 102 8.79 -0.79 -52.10
C GLN A 102 9.42 0.39 -52.84
N GLU A 103 10.26 1.19 -52.18
CA GLU A 103 11.00 2.29 -52.78
C GLU A 103 12.01 1.81 -53.83
N TYR A 104 12.66 0.67 -53.61
CA TYR A 104 13.57 0.09 -54.61
C TYR A 104 12.86 -0.44 -55.87
N ASN A 105 11.62 -0.91 -55.72
CA ASN A 105 10.84 -1.51 -56.82
C ASN A 105 10.07 -0.49 -57.69
N ASN A 106 10.05 0.80 -57.30
CA ASN A 106 9.43 1.91 -58.04
C ASN A 106 10.50 2.76 -58.73
#